data_AF-A0A6P8I0S6-F1
#
_entry.id   AF-A0A6P8I0S6-F1
#
_cell.length_a   1.000
_cell.length_b   1.000
_cell.length_c   1.000
_cell.angle_alpha   90.00
_cell.angle_beta   90.00
_cell.angle_gamma   90.00
#
_symmetry.space_group_name_H-M   'P 1'
#
loop_
_entity.id
_entity.type
_entity.pdbx_description
1 polymer ?
#
loop_
_entity_poly.entity_id
_entity_poly.type
_entity_poly.pdbx_seq_one_letter_code
_entity_poly.pdbx_strand_id
1 'polypeptide(L)'
;MSTQQRTTKDILLLIPLSALSFADPITDILTLMEYYSAGHKNWFIVGLLFMITPFPAFWAFFYGTSKNSDARCAYDMMCLCGCHPFTVAFYRLEAFVVCGIKKFWKGEEIVKGQYEYDVLKATEQSASFEALFESAPQLVIQLYVVSVQIEPVNTIQIISLPVSFLSLVWAFQEEIPNKPMKYKILDFLTKFFLLSTRLLAITYFVVGFTWLLIAILVFHFISLRIMHCIWPYANAVKTCTCTCENVLFWWFFFGSSWIGYEPFDEEGLETETARKHLRLIHFLSYCVIVLENVIMILLYYVDFGAPYKTFREWYSLPVTVYVCLFSIITFVLRFMFVHYFLLNDNYVHPE
;
A
#
# COMPACT_ATOMS: atom_id res chain seq x y z
N MET A 1 -28.14 10.58 -5.44
CA MET A 1 -26.74 11.08 -5.44
C MET A 1 -26.28 11.09 -4.00
N SER A 2 -25.45 10.12 -3.58
CA SER A 2 -24.92 10.11 -2.22
C SER A 2 -23.84 11.18 -2.09
N THR A 3 -24.08 12.18 -1.25
CA THR A 3 -23.05 13.12 -0.80
C THR A 3 -22.07 12.33 0.06
N GLN A 4 -20.84 12.13 -0.44
CA GLN A 4 -19.77 11.54 0.34
C GLN A 4 -19.32 12.57 1.39
N GLN A 5 -19.94 12.53 2.56
CA GLN A 5 -19.69 13.50 3.62
C GLN A 5 -18.34 13.20 4.32
N ARG A 6 -17.25 13.76 3.80
CA ARG A 6 -15.97 13.81 4.54
C ARG A 6 -16.19 14.62 5.81
N THR A 7 -15.75 14.15 6.98
CA THR A 7 -15.90 14.90 8.23
C THR A 7 -14.77 15.93 8.40
N THR A 8 -14.94 16.88 9.32
CA THR A 8 -13.88 17.83 9.69
C THR A 8 -12.62 17.12 10.20
N LYS A 9 -12.79 15.98 10.89
CA LYS A 9 -11.69 15.17 11.41
C LYS A 9 -10.86 14.56 10.28
N ASP A 10 -11.51 14.12 9.20
CA ASP A 10 -10.82 13.53 8.05
C ASP A 10 -9.92 14.56 7.34
N ILE A 11 -10.33 15.84 7.30
CA ILE A 11 -9.50 16.92 6.74
C ILE A 11 -8.32 17.26 7.67
N LEU A 12 -8.54 17.32 8.99
CA LEU A 12 -7.44 17.57 9.95
C LEU A 12 -6.39 16.46 9.93
N LEU A 13 -6.81 15.22 9.63
CA LEU A 13 -5.92 14.07 9.52
C LEU A 13 -4.92 14.21 8.37
N LEU A 14 -5.19 15.04 7.36
CA LEU A 14 -4.23 15.32 6.28
C LEU A 14 -2.93 15.96 6.78
N ILE A 15 -2.94 16.67 7.92
CA ILE A 15 -1.74 17.29 8.50
C ILE A 15 -0.71 16.24 8.96
N PRO A 16 -1.02 15.36 9.93
CA PRO A 16 -0.07 14.33 10.36
C PRO A 16 0.30 13.39 9.21
N LEU A 17 -0.60 13.17 8.25
CA LEU A 17 -0.30 12.39 7.05
C LEU A 17 0.67 13.10 6.10
N SER A 18 0.55 14.41 5.94
CA SER A 18 1.54 15.20 5.20
C SER A 18 2.90 15.10 5.87
N ALA A 19 2.95 15.26 7.20
CA ALA A 19 4.19 15.14 7.96
C ALA A 19 4.82 13.74 7.81
N LEU A 20 4.02 12.68 7.83
CA LEU A 20 4.49 11.31 7.60
C LEU A 20 5.07 11.12 6.19
N SER A 21 4.45 11.71 5.16
CA SER A 21 4.92 11.63 3.76
C SER A 21 6.16 12.51 3.51
N PHE A 22 6.47 13.45 4.40
CA PHE A 22 7.77 14.11 4.40
C PHE A 22 8.82 13.28 5.15
N ALA A 23 8.42 12.73 6.29
CA ALA A 23 9.32 11.98 7.16
C ALA A 23 9.88 10.75 6.44
N ASP A 24 9.04 9.99 5.73
CA ASP A 24 9.44 8.75 5.08
C ASP A 24 10.60 8.94 4.08
N PRO A 25 10.48 9.80 3.04
CA PRO A 25 11.60 10.01 2.13
C PRO A 25 12.81 10.69 2.77
N ILE A 26 12.64 11.54 3.79
CA ILE A 26 13.77 12.10 4.55
C ILE A 26 14.54 10.99 5.24
N THR A 27 13.85 10.09 5.95
CA THR A 27 14.51 8.99 6.68
C THR A 27 15.16 8.01 5.72
N ASP A 28 14.58 7.80 4.54
CA ASP A 28 15.17 6.99 3.48
C ASP A 28 16.45 7.63 2.93
N ILE A 29 16.44 8.93 2.59
CA ILE A 29 17.63 9.65 2.11
C ILE A 29 18.76 9.55 3.15
N LEU A 30 18.45 9.80 4.42
CA LEU A 30 19.44 9.73 5.49
C LEU A 30 19.99 8.30 5.65
N THR A 31 19.14 7.29 5.49
CA THR A 31 19.57 5.88 5.52
C THR A 31 20.48 5.54 4.33
N LEU A 32 20.19 6.05 3.12
CA LEU A 32 21.05 5.89 1.95
C LEU A 32 22.40 6.58 2.13
N MET A 33 22.41 7.80 2.68
CA MET A 33 23.64 8.51 3.00
C MET A 33 24.52 7.73 3.97
N GLU A 34 23.90 7.04 4.93
CA GLU A 34 24.60 6.18 5.88
C GLU A 34 25.19 4.92 5.22
N TYR A 35 24.49 4.31 4.26
CA TYR A 35 25.06 3.23 3.46
C TYR A 35 26.26 3.69 2.63
N TYR A 36 26.18 4.90 2.07
CA TYR A 36 27.28 5.47 1.31
C TYR A 36 28.50 5.78 2.20
N SER A 37 28.28 6.39 3.37
CA SER A 37 29.34 6.73 4.32
C SER A 37 30.05 5.48 4.86
N ALA A 38 29.31 4.41 5.12
CA ALA A 38 29.83 3.11 5.55
C ALA A 38 30.49 2.29 4.42
N GLY A 39 30.46 2.76 3.17
CA GLY A 39 31.08 2.08 2.03
C GLY A 39 30.23 1.00 1.37
N HIS A 40 28.97 0.82 1.79
CA HIS A 40 28.02 -0.16 1.25
C HIS A 40 27.37 0.32 -0.05
N LYS A 41 28.19 0.44 -1.11
CA LYS A 41 27.79 1.01 -2.40
C LYS A 41 26.61 0.31 -3.06
N ASN A 42 26.49 -1.02 -2.92
CA ASN A 42 25.38 -1.76 -3.51
C ASN A 42 24.04 -1.41 -2.84
N TRP A 43 24.00 -1.32 -1.51
CA TRP A 43 22.79 -0.95 -0.78
C TRP A 43 22.38 0.49 -1.07
N PHE A 44 23.37 1.39 -1.17
CA PHE A 44 23.16 2.76 -1.60
C PHE A 44 22.54 2.83 -3.02
N ILE A 45 23.14 2.16 -4.01
CA ILE A 45 22.67 2.20 -5.40
C ILE A 45 21.26 1.61 -5.53
N VAL A 46 21.02 0.46 -4.90
CA VAL A 46 19.72 -0.22 -4.99
C VAL A 46 18.64 0.63 -4.33
N GLY A 47 18.87 1.17 -3.13
CA GLY A 47 17.88 2.01 -2.47
C GLY A 47 17.67 3.36 -3.16
N LEU A 48 18.71 3.95 -3.76
CA LEU A 48 18.56 5.15 -4.61
C LEU A 48 17.71 4.85 -5.86
N LEU A 49 17.86 3.67 -6.44
CA LEU A 49 17.06 3.25 -7.58
C LEU A 49 15.58 3.18 -7.20
N PHE A 50 15.21 2.58 -6.06
CA PHE A 50 13.82 2.53 -5.62
C PHE A 50 13.23 3.89 -5.23
N MET A 51 14.06 4.83 -4.78
CA MET A 51 13.62 6.21 -4.55
C MET A 51 13.36 7.00 -5.84
N ILE A 52 14.03 6.66 -6.96
CA ILE A 52 13.87 7.39 -8.24
C ILE A 52 12.89 6.68 -9.19
N THR A 53 12.79 5.36 -9.11
CA THR A 53 11.96 4.52 -10.01
C THR A 53 10.46 4.85 -10.04
N PRO A 54 9.82 5.37 -8.96
CA PRO A 54 8.43 5.77 -9.02
C PRO A 54 8.17 6.98 -9.93
N PHE A 55 9.19 7.80 -10.21
CA PHE A 55 9.06 9.04 -10.96
C PHE A 55 8.39 8.88 -12.36
N PRO A 56 8.81 7.93 -13.23
CA PRO A 56 8.14 7.69 -14.51
C PRO A 56 6.72 7.12 -14.35
N ALA A 57 6.47 6.32 -13.32
CA ALA A 57 5.15 5.74 -13.05
C ALA A 57 4.17 6.84 -12.63
N PHE A 58 4.59 7.75 -11.76
CA PHE A 58 3.81 8.92 -11.40
C PHE A 58 3.56 9.84 -12.59
N TRP A 59 4.58 10.13 -13.39
CA TRP A 59 4.43 10.93 -14.62
C TRP A 59 3.33 10.40 -15.52
N ALA A 60 3.34 9.10 -15.79
CA ALA A 60 2.38 8.49 -16.69
C ALA A 60 0.98 8.33 -16.06
N PHE A 61 0.89 8.18 -14.73
CA PHE A 61 -0.39 8.19 -14.00
C PHE A 61 -1.07 9.56 -14.06
N PHE A 62 -0.31 10.64 -13.82
CA PHE A 62 -0.86 12.00 -13.76
C PHE A 62 -1.16 12.60 -15.12
N TYR A 63 -0.37 12.28 -16.15
CA TYR A 63 -0.70 12.69 -17.52
C TYR A 63 -2.08 12.15 -17.96
N GLY A 64 -2.47 10.96 -17.47
CA GLY A 64 -3.78 10.36 -17.76
C GLY A 64 -4.95 11.02 -17.03
N THR A 65 -4.74 11.50 -15.80
CA THR A 65 -5.79 12.08 -14.94
C THR A 65 -5.96 13.60 -15.14
N SER A 66 -4.94 14.31 -15.64
CA SER A 66 -4.93 15.77 -15.80
C SER A 66 -5.62 16.30 -17.08
N LYS A 67 -6.33 15.44 -17.84
CA LYS A 67 -6.89 15.74 -19.18
C LYS A 67 -7.85 16.94 -19.27
N ASN A 68 -8.29 17.50 -18.14
CA ASN A 68 -9.35 18.51 -18.09
C ASN A 68 -8.88 19.92 -17.68
N SER A 69 -7.60 20.15 -17.34
CA SER A 69 -7.12 21.50 -16.98
C SER A 69 -5.61 21.68 -17.17
N ASP A 70 -5.22 22.63 -18.03
CA ASP A 70 -3.81 22.98 -18.30
C ASP A 70 -3.06 23.42 -17.03
N ALA A 71 -3.74 24.11 -16.11
CA ALA A 71 -3.16 24.55 -14.84
C ALA A 71 -2.88 23.37 -13.89
N ARG A 72 -3.74 22.34 -13.90
CA ARG A 72 -3.53 21.14 -13.09
C ARG A 72 -2.38 20.31 -13.65
N CYS A 73 -2.29 20.20 -14.98
CA CYS A 73 -1.19 19.52 -15.64
C CYS A 73 0.15 20.19 -15.29
N ALA A 74 0.21 21.52 -15.29
CA ALA A 74 1.41 22.26 -14.88
C ALA A 74 1.77 22.05 -13.41
N TYR A 75 0.79 22.03 -12.50
CA TYR A 75 1.02 21.75 -11.08
C TYR A 75 1.52 20.31 -10.85
N ASP A 76 0.87 19.32 -11.47
CA ASP A 76 1.28 17.92 -11.40
C ASP A 76 2.71 17.75 -11.94
N MET A 77 3.05 18.34 -13.09
CA MET A 77 4.41 18.32 -13.62
C MET A 77 5.43 19.01 -12.69
N MET A 78 5.05 20.12 -12.04
CA MET A 78 5.91 20.80 -11.08
C MET A 78 6.17 19.92 -9.84
N CYS A 79 5.14 19.30 -9.28
CA CYS A 79 5.26 18.40 -8.12
C CYS A 79 6.06 17.12 -8.46
N LEU A 80 6.00 16.66 -9.71
CA LEU A 80 6.76 15.50 -10.15
C LEU A 80 8.23 15.86 -10.43
N CYS A 81 8.48 16.86 -11.28
CA CYS A 81 9.84 17.22 -11.68
C CYS A 81 10.63 17.95 -10.59
N GLY A 82 9.95 18.70 -9.72
CA GLY A 82 10.60 19.55 -8.72
C GLY A 82 10.58 18.99 -7.31
N CYS A 83 9.66 18.06 -7.00
CA CYS A 83 9.40 17.65 -5.63
C CYS A 83 9.47 16.14 -5.37
N HIS A 84 9.68 15.26 -6.35
CA HIS A 84 9.90 13.83 -6.08
C HIS A 84 11.14 13.65 -5.16
N PRO A 85 11.11 12.82 -4.10
CA PRO A 85 10.05 11.90 -3.65
C PRO A 85 8.96 12.49 -2.73
N PHE A 86 8.93 13.79 -2.50
CA PHE A 86 7.94 14.46 -1.63
C PHE A 86 6.58 14.75 -2.29
N THR A 87 6.29 14.16 -3.45
CA THR A 87 5.11 14.49 -4.26
C THR A 87 3.80 14.29 -3.49
N VAL A 88 3.63 13.17 -2.78
CA VAL A 88 2.40 12.92 -1.98
C VAL A 88 2.28 13.91 -0.83
N ALA A 89 3.38 14.31 -0.21
CA ALA A 89 3.38 15.28 0.87
C ALA A 89 2.80 16.63 0.41
N PHE A 90 3.18 17.08 -0.80
CA PHE A 90 2.62 18.29 -1.41
C PHE A 90 1.14 18.14 -1.76
N TYR A 91 0.71 16.99 -2.29
CA TYR A 91 -0.71 16.76 -2.55
C TYR A 91 -1.57 16.75 -1.28
N ARG A 92 -1.07 16.12 -0.19
CA ARG A 92 -1.78 16.13 1.10
C ARG A 92 -1.89 17.54 1.68
N LEU A 93 -0.86 18.38 1.52
CA LEU A 93 -0.91 19.79 1.89
C LEU A 93 -1.89 20.59 1.02
N GLU A 94 -1.89 20.37 -0.30
CA GLU A 94 -2.85 20.98 -1.21
C GLU A 94 -4.28 20.62 -0.81
N ALA A 95 -4.56 19.34 -0.62
CA ALA A 95 -5.84 18.84 -0.17
C ALA A 95 -6.26 19.46 1.17
N PHE A 96 -5.33 19.59 2.13
CA PHE A 96 -5.61 20.24 3.39
C PHE A 96 -6.02 21.71 3.22
N VAL A 97 -5.31 22.47 2.38
CA VAL A 97 -5.60 23.90 2.14
C VAL A 97 -6.94 24.05 1.41
N VAL A 98 -7.10 23.36 0.28
CA VAL A 98 -8.27 23.48 -0.61
C VAL A 98 -9.54 23.00 0.09
N CYS A 99 -9.52 21.80 0.67
CA CYS A 99 -10.66 21.27 1.41
C CYS A 99 -10.88 22.02 2.74
N GLY A 100 -9.80 22.48 3.37
CA GLY A 100 -9.86 23.27 4.60
C GLY A 100 -10.57 24.61 4.41
N ILE A 101 -10.26 25.35 3.33
CA ILE A 101 -10.97 26.59 2.99
C ILE A 101 -12.47 26.31 2.82
N LYS A 102 -12.82 25.27 2.06
CA LYS A 102 -14.24 24.94 1.82
C LYS A 102 -14.98 24.56 3.09
N LYS A 103 -14.39 23.67 3.90
CA LYS A 103 -15.02 23.13 5.11
C LYS A 103 -15.02 24.12 6.27
N PHE A 104 -13.86 24.70 6.58
CA PHE A 104 -13.68 25.52 7.78
C PHE A 104 -14.14 26.96 7.58
N TRP A 105 -13.93 27.53 6.38
CA TRP A 105 -14.23 28.95 6.14
C TRP A 105 -15.59 29.15 5.50
N LYS A 106 -15.97 28.29 4.54
CA LYS A 106 -17.26 28.41 3.83
C LYS A 106 -18.37 27.55 4.45
N GLY A 107 -18.04 26.57 5.30
CA GLY A 107 -19.01 25.64 5.87
C GLY A 107 -19.68 24.74 4.82
N GLU A 108 -19.07 24.61 3.65
CA GLU A 108 -19.61 23.86 2.51
C GLU A 108 -19.17 22.40 2.56
N GLU A 109 -20.04 21.52 2.04
CA GLU A 109 -19.71 20.11 1.85
C GLU A 109 -18.86 19.89 0.59
N ILE A 110 -18.07 18.81 0.62
CA ILE A 110 -17.25 18.40 -0.53
C ILE A 110 -18.08 17.41 -1.35
N VAL A 111 -18.39 17.77 -2.59
CA VAL A 111 -19.28 16.99 -3.46
C VAL A 111 -18.50 16.34 -4.60
N LYS A 112 -18.84 15.09 -4.95
CA LYS A 112 -18.26 14.36 -6.09
C LYS A 112 -18.43 15.17 -7.38
N GLY A 113 -17.35 15.29 -8.17
CA GLY A 113 -17.31 16.09 -9.40
C GLY A 113 -16.95 17.56 -9.19
N GLN A 114 -16.62 17.97 -7.96
CA GLN A 114 -15.99 19.26 -7.68
C GLN A 114 -14.47 19.09 -7.55
N TYR A 115 -13.75 20.20 -7.78
CA TYR A 115 -12.29 20.26 -7.70
C TYR A 115 -11.74 19.66 -6.40
N GLU A 116 -12.35 19.96 -5.25
CA GLU A 116 -11.86 19.53 -3.94
C GLU A 116 -11.99 18.01 -3.74
N TYR A 117 -12.99 17.40 -4.36
CA TYR A 117 -13.13 15.94 -4.37
C TYR A 117 -12.05 15.29 -5.22
N ASP A 118 -11.76 15.86 -6.39
CA ASP A 118 -10.74 15.35 -7.30
C ASP A 118 -9.33 15.46 -6.70
N VAL A 119 -9.05 16.54 -5.95
CA VAL A 119 -7.79 16.70 -5.19
C VAL A 119 -7.63 15.64 -4.10
N LEU A 120 -8.70 15.34 -3.35
CA LEU A 120 -8.67 14.27 -2.33
C LEU A 120 -8.42 12.90 -2.96
N LYS A 121 -9.10 12.60 -4.07
CA LYS A 121 -8.93 11.34 -4.79
C LYS A 121 -7.53 11.20 -5.37
N ALA A 122 -6.98 12.28 -5.94
CA ALA A 122 -5.60 12.31 -6.42
C ALA A 122 -4.62 12.06 -5.27
N THR A 123 -4.88 12.61 -4.08
CA THR A 123 -4.07 12.38 -2.88
C THR A 123 -4.07 10.90 -2.47
N GLU A 124 -5.24 10.26 -2.38
CA GLU A 124 -5.36 8.83 -2.04
C GLU A 124 -4.61 7.95 -3.05
N GLN A 125 -4.87 8.17 -4.34
CA GLN A 125 -4.22 7.41 -5.41
C GLN A 125 -2.70 7.60 -5.40
N SER A 126 -2.23 8.84 -5.30
CA SER A 126 -0.80 9.15 -5.25
C SER A 126 -0.12 8.47 -4.06
N ALA A 127 -0.76 8.47 -2.89
CA ALA A 127 -0.26 7.79 -1.70
C ALA A 127 -0.12 6.28 -1.90
N SER A 128 -1.12 5.61 -2.48
CA SER A 128 -1.03 4.17 -2.76
C SER A 128 0.06 3.83 -3.78
N PHE A 129 0.30 4.72 -4.76
CA PHE A 129 1.40 4.55 -5.73
C PHE A 129 2.77 4.70 -5.07
N GLU A 130 2.99 5.75 -4.26
CA GLU A 130 4.23 5.95 -3.50
C GLU A 130 4.51 4.75 -2.61
N ALA A 131 3.52 4.38 -1.82
CA ALA A 131 3.58 3.25 -0.90
C ALA A 131 3.98 1.95 -1.60
N LEU A 132 3.44 1.71 -2.80
CA LEU A 132 3.68 0.47 -3.52
C LEU A 132 5.05 0.41 -4.21
N PHE A 133 5.44 1.49 -4.89
CA PHE A 133 6.62 1.50 -5.76
C PHE A 133 7.87 2.07 -5.09
N GLU A 134 7.71 2.83 -4.00
CA GLU A 134 8.80 3.40 -3.20
C GLU A 134 8.88 2.75 -1.82
N SER A 135 7.87 2.99 -0.95
CA SER A 135 7.98 2.65 0.47
C SER A 135 8.07 1.14 0.71
N ALA A 136 7.28 0.30 0.00
CA ALA A 136 7.33 -1.15 0.20
C ALA A 136 8.68 -1.77 -0.22
N PRO A 137 9.21 -1.53 -1.44
CA PRO A 137 10.54 -2.01 -1.81
C PRO A 137 11.64 -1.48 -0.90
N GLN A 138 11.59 -0.19 -0.54
CA GLN A 138 12.58 0.44 0.32
C GLN A 138 12.57 -0.18 1.73
N LEU A 139 11.40 -0.41 2.31
CA LEU A 139 11.25 -1.11 3.59
C LEU A 139 11.80 -2.54 3.50
N VAL A 140 11.50 -3.29 2.43
CA VAL A 140 12.02 -4.66 2.23
C VAL A 140 13.54 -4.67 2.17
N ILE A 141 14.16 -3.69 1.51
CA ILE A 141 15.62 -3.55 1.45
C ILE A 141 16.20 -3.17 2.80
N GLN A 142 15.59 -2.24 3.53
CA GLN A 142 16.07 -1.89 4.86
C GLN A 142 15.98 -3.08 5.82
N LEU A 143 14.89 -3.85 5.78
CA LEU A 143 14.75 -5.10 6.54
C LEU A 143 15.81 -6.12 6.11
N TYR A 144 16.04 -6.26 4.80
CA TYR A 144 17.10 -7.11 4.26
C TYR A 144 18.46 -6.71 4.81
N VAL A 145 18.82 -5.43 4.72
CA VAL A 145 20.10 -4.90 5.22
C VAL A 145 20.24 -5.15 6.71
N VAL A 146 19.23 -4.82 7.52
CA VAL A 146 19.22 -5.09 8.98
C VAL A 146 19.48 -6.56 9.30
N SER A 147 18.97 -7.44 8.44
CA SER A 147 19.06 -8.88 8.64
C SER A 147 20.40 -9.50 8.23
N VAL A 148 21.07 -8.95 7.20
CA VAL A 148 22.37 -9.45 6.71
C VAL A 148 23.59 -8.68 7.21
N GLN A 149 23.41 -7.43 7.64
CA GLN A 149 24.54 -6.57 8.04
C GLN A 149 25.19 -7.09 9.33
N ILE A 150 26.52 -7.11 9.35
CA ILE A 150 27.30 -7.57 10.52
C ILE A 150 27.33 -6.47 11.59
N GLU A 151 27.44 -5.22 11.13
CA GLU A 151 27.48 -4.01 11.94
C GLU A 151 26.19 -3.81 12.77
N PRO A 152 26.27 -3.05 13.88
CA PRO A 152 25.09 -2.66 14.65
C PRO A 152 24.13 -1.86 13.77
N VAL A 153 22.83 -2.03 14.01
CA VAL A 153 21.79 -1.28 13.29
C VAL A 153 21.89 0.20 13.67
N ASN A 154 22.00 1.06 12.66
CA ASN A 154 22.12 2.49 12.87
C ASN A 154 20.80 3.10 13.34
N THR A 155 20.88 4.15 14.17
CA THR A 155 19.70 4.83 14.73
C THR A 155 18.74 5.29 13.64
N ILE A 156 19.26 5.73 12.48
CA ILE A 156 18.41 6.16 11.36
C ILE A 156 17.60 5.01 10.78
N GLN A 157 18.16 3.80 10.66
CA GLN A 157 17.43 2.61 10.20
C GLN A 157 16.33 2.22 11.20
N ILE A 158 16.59 2.36 12.51
CA ILE A 158 15.62 2.10 13.57
C ILE A 158 14.42 3.05 13.48
N ILE A 159 14.65 4.30 13.05
CA ILE A 159 13.60 5.31 12.88
C ILE A 159 12.89 5.15 11.53
N SER A 160 13.63 4.89 10.45
CA SER A 160 13.10 4.79 9.08
C SER A 160 12.12 3.64 8.96
N LEU A 161 12.46 2.45 9.48
CA LEU A 161 11.62 1.26 9.35
C LEU A 161 10.17 1.46 9.87
N PRO A 162 9.94 1.96 11.10
CA PRO A 162 8.59 2.30 11.57
C PRO A 162 7.89 3.39 10.75
N VAL A 163 8.63 4.41 10.29
CA VAL A 163 8.07 5.53 9.52
C VAL A 163 7.56 5.04 8.16
N SER A 164 8.41 4.33 7.40
CA SER A 164 8.04 3.74 6.12
C SER A 164 6.90 2.74 6.26
N PHE A 165 6.92 1.94 7.33
CA PHE A 165 5.86 0.99 7.59
C PHE A 165 4.51 1.67 7.90
N LEU A 166 4.51 2.73 8.71
CA LEU A 166 3.29 3.50 8.99
C LEU A 166 2.78 4.22 7.74
N SER A 167 3.67 4.76 6.91
CA SER A 167 3.31 5.39 5.63
C SER A 167 2.58 4.39 4.73
N LEU A 168 3.15 3.17 4.62
CA LEU A 168 2.58 2.06 3.86
C LEU A 168 1.20 1.63 4.37
N VAL A 169 1.07 1.36 5.68
CA VAL A 169 -0.22 0.95 6.26
C VAL A 169 -1.29 2.00 6.01
N TRP A 170 -0.93 3.28 6.12
CA TRP A 170 -1.87 4.36 5.92
C TRP A 170 -2.28 4.54 4.46
N ALA A 171 -1.35 4.38 3.52
CA ALA A 171 -1.63 4.51 2.09
C ALA A 171 -2.62 3.48 1.54
N PHE A 172 -2.76 2.33 2.20
CA PHE A 172 -3.75 1.31 1.86
C PHE A 172 -4.99 1.32 2.76
N GLN A 173 -5.10 2.26 3.69
CA GLN A 173 -6.29 2.43 4.51
C GLN A 173 -7.47 2.84 3.60
N GLU A 174 -8.59 2.13 3.70
CA GLU A 174 -9.76 2.42 2.87
C GLU A 174 -10.59 3.48 3.59
N GLU A 175 -10.69 4.64 2.96
CA GLU A 175 -11.56 5.71 3.44
C GLU A 175 -13.01 5.48 3.03
N ILE A 176 -13.66 4.50 3.66
CA ILE A 176 -15.10 4.35 3.52
C ILE A 176 -15.78 5.48 4.33
N PRO A 177 -16.56 6.36 3.67
CA PRO A 177 -17.23 7.47 4.32
C PRO A 177 -18.25 6.97 5.35
N ASN A 178 -18.42 7.71 6.45
CA ASN A 178 -19.37 7.41 7.55
C ASN A 178 -19.15 6.10 8.32
N LYS A 179 -17.98 5.45 8.20
CA LYS A 179 -17.64 4.27 8.99
C LYS A 179 -17.42 4.62 10.48
N PRO A 180 -18.05 3.91 11.44
CA PRO A 180 -17.76 4.07 12.87
C PRO A 180 -16.27 3.89 13.18
N MET A 181 -15.77 4.66 14.14
CA MET A 181 -14.35 4.66 14.53
C MET A 181 -13.81 3.26 14.85
N LYS A 182 -14.63 2.42 15.49
CA LYS A 182 -14.26 1.03 15.84
C LYS A 182 -13.84 0.22 14.60
N TYR A 183 -14.53 0.38 13.47
CA TYR A 183 -14.20 -0.34 12.24
C TYR A 183 -13.10 0.34 11.42
N LYS A 184 -12.86 1.64 11.61
CA LYS A 184 -11.66 2.30 11.08
C LYS A 184 -10.40 1.75 11.77
N ILE A 185 -10.45 1.60 13.10
CA ILE A 185 -9.39 0.99 13.89
C ILE A 185 -9.21 -0.49 13.51
N LEU A 186 -10.30 -1.24 13.34
CA LEU A 186 -10.22 -2.64 12.92
C LEU A 186 -9.58 -2.81 11.54
N ASP A 187 -9.94 -1.94 10.58
CA ASP A 187 -9.32 -1.91 9.24
C ASP A 187 -7.81 -1.66 9.34
N PHE A 188 -7.45 -0.64 10.12
CA PHE A 188 -6.07 -0.25 10.34
C PHE A 188 -5.25 -1.38 10.95
N LEU A 189 -5.77 -2.03 12.01
CA LEU A 189 -5.10 -3.16 12.65
C LEU A 189 -4.99 -4.36 11.68
N THR A 190 -6.02 -4.63 10.89
CA THR A 190 -6.00 -5.71 9.90
C THR A 190 -4.89 -5.47 8.87
N LYS A 191 -4.78 -4.25 8.34
CA LYS A 191 -3.75 -3.87 7.37
C LYS A 191 -2.36 -3.84 7.99
N PHE A 192 -2.23 -3.34 9.21
CA PHE A 192 -1.00 -3.36 9.99
C PHE A 192 -0.46 -4.80 10.11
N PHE A 193 -1.25 -5.74 10.59
CA PHE A 193 -0.76 -7.12 10.76
C PHE A 193 -0.54 -7.83 9.41
N LEU A 194 -1.42 -7.60 8.42
CA LEU A 194 -1.27 -8.15 7.07
C LEU A 194 0.05 -7.73 6.44
N LEU A 195 0.31 -6.43 6.35
CA LEU A 195 1.52 -5.88 5.75
C LEU A 195 2.76 -6.31 6.53
N SER A 196 2.70 -6.34 7.87
CA SER A 196 3.80 -6.83 8.70
C SER A 196 4.19 -8.27 8.32
N THR A 197 3.22 -9.18 8.24
CA THR A 197 3.49 -10.59 7.90
C THR A 197 4.08 -10.73 6.51
N ARG A 198 3.51 -10.00 5.55
CA ARG A 198 3.85 -10.13 4.14
C ARG A 198 5.25 -9.61 3.88
N LEU A 199 5.57 -8.41 4.36
CA LEU A 199 6.87 -7.77 4.16
C LEU A 199 8.00 -8.57 4.83
N LEU A 200 7.77 -9.06 6.05
CA LEU A 200 8.75 -9.93 6.74
C LEU A 200 8.95 -11.25 5.99
N ALA A 201 7.88 -11.90 5.53
CA ALA A 201 7.99 -13.14 4.76
C ALA A 201 8.73 -12.94 3.43
N ILE A 202 8.43 -11.85 2.71
CA ILE A 202 9.13 -11.45 1.50
C ILE A 202 10.62 -11.21 1.79
N THR A 203 10.97 -10.44 2.82
CA THR A 203 12.38 -10.20 3.16
C THR A 203 13.13 -11.50 3.42
N TYR A 204 12.55 -12.42 4.20
CA TYR A 204 13.14 -13.74 4.46
C TYR A 204 13.35 -14.54 3.19
N PHE A 205 12.37 -14.47 2.31
CA PHE A 205 12.42 -15.16 1.05
C PHE A 205 13.47 -14.58 0.10
N VAL A 206 13.57 -13.26 -0.02
CA VAL A 206 14.60 -12.56 -0.83
C VAL A 206 16.00 -12.96 -0.41
N VAL A 207 16.23 -13.03 0.90
CA VAL A 207 17.51 -13.46 1.47
C VAL A 207 17.86 -14.88 1.01
N GLY A 208 16.92 -15.80 1.13
CA GLY A 208 17.17 -17.21 0.80
C GLY A 208 17.21 -17.50 -0.71
N PHE A 209 16.36 -16.82 -1.48
CA PHE A 209 16.05 -17.17 -2.86
C PHE A 209 15.74 -15.93 -3.70
N THR A 210 16.78 -15.37 -4.31
CA THR A 210 16.71 -14.12 -5.10
C THR A 210 15.75 -14.20 -6.29
N TRP A 211 15.80 -15.30 -7.07
CA TRP A 211 15.03 -15.42 -8.33
C TRP A 211 13.69 -16.15 -8.21
N LEU A 212 13.52 -16.97 -7.17
CA LEU A 212 12.28 -17.72 -6.97
C LEU A 212 11.12 -16.80 -6.53
N LEU A 213 11.44 -15.59 -6.04
CA LEU A 213 10.44 -14.65 -5.53
C LEU A 213 9.52 -14.23 -6.66
N ILE A 214 10.12 -13.80 -7.77
CA ILE A 214 9.40 -13.35 -8.95
C ILE A 214 8.43 -14.44 -9.43
N ALA A 215 8.83 -15.71 -9.39
CA ALA A 215 7.96 -16.82 -9.77
C ALA A 215 6.75 -16.99 -8.84
N ILE A 216 6.95 -16.94 -7.51
CA ILE A 216 5.85 -17.04 -6.53
C ILE A 216 4.88 -15.86 -6.68
N LEU A 217 5.41 -14.65 -6.87
CA LEU A 217 4.58 -13.44 -7.01
C LEU A 217 3.79 -13.42 -8.32
N VAL A 218 4.39 -13.86 -9.41
CA VAL A 218 3.69 -14.03 -10.69
C VAL A 218 2.60 -15.08 -10.57
N PHE A 219 2.87 -16.20 -9.88
CA PHE A 219 1.87 -17.23 -9.62
C PHE A 219 0.70 -16.72 -8.77
N HIS A 220 0.99 -15.98 -7.69
CA HIS A 220 -0.01 -15.33 -6.84
C HIS A 220 -0.93 -14.44 -7.68
N PHE A 221 -0.33 -13.56 -8.47
CA PHE A 221 -1.08 -12.64 -9.33
C PHE A 221 -1.97 -13.37 -10.33
N ILE A 222 -1.43 -14.36 -11.05
CA ILE A 222 -2.21 -15.15 -12.01
C ILE A 222 -3.37 -15.86 -11.30
N SER A 223 -3.14 -16.43 -10.11
CA SER A 223 -4.17 -17.12 -9.32
C SER A 223 -5.31 -16.18 -8.95
N LEU A 224 -5.00 -14.97 -8.45
CA LEU A 224 -6.02 -13.95 -8.16
C LEU A 224 -6.78 -13.54 -9.42
N ARG A 225 -6.09 -13.33 -10.55
CA ARG A 225 -6.77 -12.95 -11.81
C ARG A 225 -7.69 -14.06 -12.32
N ILE A 226 -7.30 -15.33 -12.20
CA ILE A 226 -8.18 -16.46 -12.51
C ILE A 226 -9.41 -16.46 -11.58
N MET A 227 -9.22 -16.25 -10.27
CA MET A 227 -10.34 -16.15 -9.32
C MET A 227 -11.31 -15.02 -9.70
N HIS A 228 -10.79 -13.87 -10.12
CA HIS A 228 -11.61 -12.76 -10.61
C HIS A 228 -12.30 -13.04 -11.95
N CYS A 229 -11.65 -13.75 -12.87
CA CYS A 229 -12.25 -14.11 -14.17
C CYS A 229 -13.37 -15.15 -14.03
N ILE A 230 -13.22 -16.12 -13.13
CA ILE A 230 -14.26 -17.11 -12.84
C ILE A 230 -15.45 -16.45 -12.16
N TRP A 231 -15.20 -15.38 -11.39
CA TRP A 231 -16.20 -14.74 -10.57
C TRP A 231 -16.34 -13.23 -10.81
N PRO A 232 -16.83 -12.81 -11.98
CA PRO A 232 -16.91 -11.41 -12.35
C PRO A 232 -17.93 -10.67 -11.47
N TYR A 233 -17.44 -9.84 -10.56
CA TYR A 233 -18.29 -9.05 -9.65
C TYR A 233 -18.55 -7.61 -10.05
N ALA A 234 -17.66 -7.03 -10.84
CA ALA A 234 -17.85 -5.71 -11.38
C ALA A 234 -18.06 -5.84 -12.89
N ASN A 235 -18.98 -5.04 -13.42
CA ASN A 235 -18.97 -4.70 -14.84
C ASN A 235 -17.53 -4.39 -15.22
N ALA A 236 -17.04 -5.07 -16.24
CA ALA A 236 -15.72 -4.82 -16.81
C ALA A 236 -15.49 -3.31 -16.83
N VAL A 237 -14.50 -2.83 -16.05
CA VAL A 237 -14.06 -1.45 -16.10
C VAL A 237 -13.93 -1.12 -17.58
N LYS A 238 -14.80 -0.23 -18.08
CA LYS A 238 -14.67 0.32 -19.43
C LYS A 238 -13.39 1.14 -19.40
N THR A 239 -12.29 0.45 -19.62
CA THR A 239 -10.95 1.01 -19.61
C THR A 239 -10.86 2.02 -20.73
N CYS A 240 -10.40 3.22 -20.37
CA CYS A 240 -10.10 4.29 -21.30
C CYS A 240 -9.11 3.76 -22.36
N THR A 241 -9.27 4.19 -23.61
CA THR A 241 -8.62 3.63 -24.80
C THR A 241 -7.10 3.90 -24.90
N CYS A 242 -6.47 4.46 -23.87
CA CYS A 242 -5.04 4.72 -23.87
C CYS A 242 -4.27 3.50 -23.34
N THR A 243 -3.42 2.90 -24.18
CA THR A 243 -2.63 1.71 -23.87
C THR A 243 -1.68 1.90 -22.68
N CYS A 244 -1.17 3.11 -22.45
CA CYS A 244 -0.23 3.41 -21.36
C CYS A 244 -0.91 3.37 -19.96
N GLU A 245 -2.10 3.99 -19.83
CA GLU A 245 -2.88 3.99 -18.58
C GLU A 245 -3.24 2.56 -18.16
N ASN A 246 -3.60 1.72 -19.13
CA ASN A 246 -3.91 0.32 -18.87
C ASN A 246 -2.70 -0.47 -18.35
N VAL A 247 -1.51 -0.26 -18.92
CA VAL A 247 -0.29 -0.94 -18.46
C VAL A 247 0.06 -0.55 -17.02
N LEU A 248 -0.03 0.73 -16.67
CA LEU A 248 0.22 1.20 -15.30
C LEU A 248 -0.79 0.65 -14.30
N PHE A 249 -2.07 0.61 -14.68
CA PHE A 249 -3.09 -0.01 -13.84
C PHE A 249 -2.79 -1.50 -13.59
N TRP A 250 -2.38 -2.23 -14.63
CA TRP A 250 -1.96 -3.63 -14.48
C TRP A 250 -0.75 -3.78 -13.56
N TRP A 251 0.24 -2.90 -13.67
CA TRP A 251 1.39 -2.87 -12.77
C TRP A 251 1.01 -2.53 -11.33
N PHE A 252 0.10 -1.57 -11.14
CA PHE A 252 -0.43 -1.23 -9.82
C PHE A 252 -1.16 -2.42 -9.20
N PHE A 253 -2.07 -3.08 -9.93
CA PHE A 253 -2.74 -4.29 -9.44
C PHE A 253 -1.76 -5.43 -9.13
N PHE A 254 -0.75 -5.62 -9.98
CA PHE A 254 0.31 -6.59 -9.75
C PHE A 254 1.05 -6.29 -8.44
N GLY A 255 1.51 -5.06 -8.24
CA GLY A 255 2.19 -4.67 -7.02
C GLY A 255 1.28 -4.69 -5.78
N SER A 256 0.02 -4.24 -5.88
CA SER A 256 -0.93 -4.32 -4.76
C SER A 256 -1.12 -5.78 -4.33
N SER A 257 -1.27 -6.71 -5.28
CA SER A 257 -1.35 -8.13 -4.97
C SER A 257 -0.09 -8.65 -4.27
N TRP A 258 1.09 -8.14 -4.64
CA TRP A 258 2.35 -8.54 -4.02
C TRP A 258 2.37 -8.25 -2.52
N ILE A 259 1.95 -7.06 -2.11
CA ILE A 259 1.89 -6.66 -0.70
C ILE A 259 0.63 -7.22 0.02
N GLY A 260 -0.23 -7.95 -0.69
CA GLY A 260 -1.47 -8.53 -0.17
C GLY A 260 -2.63 -7.54 -0.09
N TYR A 261 -2.52 -6.37 -0.72
CA TYR A 261 -3.62 -5.42 -0.86
C TYR A 261 -4.45 -5.76 -2.10
N GLU A 262 -5.76 -5.84 -1.91
CA GLU A 262 -6.70 -6.15 -2.98
C GLU A 262 -7.68 -5.00 -3.10
N PRO A 263 -7.58 -4.16 -4.15
CA PRO A 263 -8.58 -3.14 -4.41
C PRO A 263 -9.83 -3.84 -4.93
N PHE A 264 -10.82 -4.02 -4.06
CA PHE A 264 -12.13 -4.51 -4.48
C PHE A 264 -13.01 -3.32 -4.83
N ASP A 265 -13.51 -3.30 -6.05
CA ASP A 265 -14.54 -2.33 -6.46
C ASP A 265 -15.86 -2.71 -5.77
N GLU A 266 -16.27 -1.90 -4.79
CA GLU A 266 -17.56 -2.05 -4.12
C GLU A 266 -18.73 -1.48 -4.96
N GLU A 267 -18.43 -0.79 -6.07
CA GLU A 267 -19.44 -0.23 -6.98
C GLU A 267 -20.20 -1.36 -7.70
N GLY A 268 -21.48 -1.55 -7.35
CA GLY A 268 -22.39 -2.50 -8.00
C GLY A 268 -22.80 -3.72 -7.16
N LEU A 269 -22.61 -3.72 -5.84
CA LEU A 269 -23.04 -4.79 -4.92
C LEU A 269 -24.57 -4.86 -4.69
N GLU A 270 -25.35 -4.79 -5.76
CA GLU A 270 -26.81 -4.70 -5.69
C GLU A 270 -27.50 -6.03 -5.33
N THR A 271 -26.81 -7.18 -5.44
CA THR A 271 -27.40 -8.50 -5.18
C THR A 271 -26.75 -9.23 -4.01
N GLU A 272 -27.56 -9.96 -3.23
CA GLU A 272 -27.10 -10.79 -2.11
C GLU A 272 -26.11 -11.88 -2.58
N THR A 273 -26.39 -12.46 -3.76
CA THR A 273 -25.50 -13.39 -4.45
C THR A 273 -24.16 -12.73 -4.72
N ALA A 274 -24.14 -11.43 -5.05
CA ALA A 274 -22.90 -10.74 -5.30
C ALA A 274 -22.00 -10.61 -4.07
N ARG A 275 -22.64 -10.22 -2.98
CA ARG A 275 -21.99 -10.11 -1.67
C ARG A 275 -21.48 -11.45 -1.15
N LYS A 276 -22.23 -12.55 -1.36
CA LYS A 276 -21.84 -13.91 -0.94
C LYS A 276 -20.52 -14.36 -1.53
N HIS A 277 -20.30 -14.12 -2.81
CA HIS A 277 -19.11 -14.61 -3.47
C HIS A 277 -17.95 -13.61 -3.37
N LEU A 278 -18.20 -12.30 -3.27
CA LEU A 278 -17.15 -11.35 -2.88
C LEU A 278 -16.52 -11.77 -1.54
N ARG A 279 -17.34 -12.21 -0.57
CA ARG A 279 -16.85 -12.79 0.69
C ARG A 279 -15.98 -14.02 0.48
N LEU A 280 -16.40 -14.91 -0.40
CA LEU A 280 -15.64 -16.13 -0.71
C LEU A 280 -14.29 -15.80 -1.33
N ILE A 281 -14.25 -14.84 -2.27
CA ILE A 281 -12.99 -14.38 -2.91
C ILE A 281 -12.06 -13.77 -1.85
N HIS A 282 -12.55 -12.87 -1.00
CA HIS A 282 -11.77 -12.28 0.10
C HIS A 282 -11.18 -13.34 1.03
N PHE A 283 -12.00 -14.33 1.39
CA PHE A 283 -11.57 -15.42 2.26
C PHE A 283 -10.51 -16.30 1.58
N LEU A 284 -10.77 -16.72 0.34
CA LEU A 284 -9.87 -17.58 -0.42
C LEU A 284 -8.54 -16.90 -0.73
N SER A 285 -8.56 -15.64 -1.15
CA SER A 285 -7.35 -14.86 -1.37
C SER A 285 -6.51 -14.77 -0.10
N TYR A 286 -7.17 -14.54 1.04
CA TYR A 286 -6.46 -14.52 2.30
C TYR A 286 -5.81 -15.86 2.65
N CYS A 287 -6.53 -16.98 2.44
CA CYS A 287 -5.95 -18.31 2.62
C CYS A 287 -4.73 -18.52 1.73
N VAL A 288 -4.77 -18.03 0.48
CA VAL A 288 -3.63 -18.07 -0.44
C VAL A 288 -2.46 -17.24 0.11
N ILE A 289 -2.70 -16.01 0.58
CA ILE A 289 -1.66 -15.14 1.16
C ILE A 289 -0.99 -15.81 2.37
N VAL A 290 -1.77 -16.37 3.30
CA VAL A 290 -1.22 -17.06 4.49
C VAL A 290 -0.41 -18.28 4.06
N LEU A 291 -0.93 -19.08 3.13
CA LEU A 291 -0.24 -20.27 2.63
C LEU A 291 1.08 -19.88 1.97
N GLU A 292 1.11 -18.82 1.16
CA GLU A 292 2.33 -18.29 0.56
C GLU A 292 3.33 -17.83 1.60
N ASN A 293 2.90 -17.08 2.62
CA ASN A 293 3.79 -16.62 3.68
C ASN A 293 4.41 -17.82 4.43
N VAL A 294 3.62 -18.85 4.70
CA VAL A 294 4.09 -20.10 5.32
C VAL A 294 5.06 -20.83 4.38
N ILE A 295 4.73 -20.98 3.09
CA ILE A 295 5.61 -21.62 2.11
C ILE A 295 6.93 -20.87 1.99
N MET A 296 6.91 -19.53 1.93
CA MET A 296 8.10 -18.69 1.84
C MET A 296 9.03 -18.90 3.06
N ILE A 297 8.46 -18.99 4.26
CA ILE A 297 9.22 -19.29 5.49
C ILE A 297 9.72 -20.73 5.51
N LEU A 298 8.89 -21.70 5.13
CA LEU A 298 9.31 -23.11 5.09
C LEU A 298 10.44 -23.31 4.09
N LEU A 299 10.36 -22.69 2.91
CA LEU A 299 11.41 -22.74 1.90
C LEU A 299 12.72 -22.15 2.44
N TYR A 300 12.67 -21.11 3.27
CA TYR A 300 13.85 -20.60 3.96
C TYR A 300 14.50 -21.64 4.89
N TYR A 301 13.72 -22.47 5.59
CA TYR A 301 14.25 -23.52 6.47
C TYR A 301 14.60 -24.83 5.75
N VAL A 302 14.05 -25.08 4.57
CA VAL A 302 14.37 -26.28 3.78
C VAL A 302 15.70 -26.07 3.06
N ASP A 303 16.67 -26.90 3.41
CA ASP A 303 18.08 -26.79 2.99
C ASP A 303 18.27 -27.18 1.51
N PHE A 304 17.85 -26.31 0.59
CA PHE A 304 18.04 -26.49 -0.87
C PHE A 304 19.47 -26.17 -1.35
N GLY A 305 20.48 -26.18 -0.47
CA GLY A 305 21.86 -25.89 -0.84
C GLY A 305 22.12 -24.41 -1.13
N ALA A 306 21.34 -23.50 -0.56
CA ALA A 306 21.53 -22.06 -0.72
C ALA A 306 22.89 -21.62 -0.15
N PRO A 307 23.79 -21.00 -0.94
CA PRO A 307 25.15 -20.66 -0.53
C PRO A 307 25.25 -19.49 0.48
N TYR A 308 24.12 -18.92 0.92
CA TYR A 308 24.04 -17.70 1.72
C TYR A 308 23.41 -17.92 3.10
N LYS A 309 23.83 -18.97 3.83
CA LYS A 309 23.51 -19.22 5.26
C LYS A 309 24.14 -18.19 6.22
N THR A 310 24.28 -16.93 5.82
CA THR A 310 24.77 -15.84 6.67
C THR A 310 23.61 -15.12 7.35
N PHE A 311 22.76 -15.88 8.05
CA PHE A 311 21.71 -15.28 8.87
C PHE A 311 21.93 -15.62 10.34
N ARG A 312 21.73 -14.61 11.19
CA ARG A 312 21.89 -14.78 12.62
C ARG A 312 20.66 -15.49 13.19
N GLU A 313 20.86 -16.62 13.86
CA GLU A 313 19.79 -17.41 14.49
C GLU A 313 18.89 -16.57 15.41
N TRP A 314 19.46 -15.52 16.04
CA TRP A 314 18.72 -14.60 16.91
C TRP A 314 17.66 -13.77 16.20
N TYR A 315 17.78 -13.54 14.88
CA TYR A 315 16.80 -12.79 14.10
C TYR A 315 15.79 -13.73 13.42
N SER A 316 16.25 -14.90 12.95
CA SER A 316 15.46 -15.90 12.20
C SER A 316 14.24 -16.43 12.96
N LEU A 317 14.43 -16.83 14.21
CA LEU A 317 13.38 -17.46 15.01
C LEU A 317 12.30 -16.47 15.46
N PRO A 318 12.62 -15.29 16.02
CA PRO A 318 11.60 -14.32 16.39
C PRO A 318 10.73 -13.87 15.21
N VAL A 319 11.32 -13.59 14.05
CA VAL A 319 10.54 -13.15 12.89
C VAL A 319 9.61 -14.26 12.38
N THR A 320 10.07 -15.52 12.38
CA THR A 320 9.19 -16.65 12.05
C THR A 320 7.99 -16.74 12.99
N VAL A 321 8.21 -16.58 14.30
CA VAL A 321 7.14 -16.52 15.30
C VAL A 321 6.20 -15.34 15.02
N TYR A 322 6.75 -14.16 14.72
CA TYR A 322 5.94 -12.98 14.38
C TYR A 322 5.09 -13.19 13.12
N VAL A 323 5.65 -13.72 12.04
CA VAL A 323 4.88 -13.96 10.81
C VAL A 323 3.77 -14.96 11.05
N CYS A 324 4.03 -16.06 11.77
CA CYS A 324 3.00 -17.04 12.11
C CYS A 324 1.90 -16.43 13.00
N LEU A 325 2.28 -15.74 14.07
CA LEU A 325 1.34 -15.12 15.01
C LEU A 325 0.48 -14.04 14.33
N PHE A 326 1.13 -13.13 13.60
CA PHE A 326 0.42 -12.06 12.91
C PHE A 326 -0.43 -12.59 11.75
N SER A 327 -0.07 -13.71 11.11
CA SER A 327 -0.92 -14.34 10.09
C SER A 327 -2.22 -14.89 10.70
N ILE A 328 -2.14 -15.47 11.91
CA ILE A 328 -3.33 -15.93 12.64
C ILE A 328 -4.17 -14.73 13.10
N ILE A 329 -3.54 -13.70 13.68
CA ILE A 329 -4.26 -12.49 14.13
C ILE A 329 -4.96 -11.83 12.94
N THR A 330 -4.28 -11.65 11.83
CA THR A 330 -4.84 -11.05 10.61
C THR A 330 -6.00 -11.90 10.07
N PHE A 331 -5.93 -13.22 10.13
CA PHE A 331 -7.02 -14.11 9.74
C PHE A 331 -8.29 -13.81 10.54
N VAL A 332 -8.14 -13.74 11.87
CA VAL A 332 -9.24 -13.45 12.79
C VAL A 332 -9.80 -12.05 12.56
N LEU A 333 -8.94 -11.03 12.46
CA LEU A 333 -9.36 -9.64 12.26
C LEU A 333 -10.07 -9.45 10.92
N ARG A 334 -9.55 -10.03 9.82
CA ARG A 334 -10.17 -9.95 8.49
C ARG A 334 -11.48 -10.72 8.44
N PHE A 335 -11.56 -11.88 9.10
CA PHE A 335 -12.83 -12.60 9.26
C PHE A 335 -13.86 -11.76 10.02
N MET A 336 -13.47 -11.15 11.14
CA MET A 336 -14.33 -10.22 11.88
C MET A 336 -14.75 -9.03 11.03
N PHE A 337 -13.82 -8.44 10.28
CA PHE A 337 -14.11 -7.31 9.39
C PHE A 337 -15.14 -7.68 8.33
N VAL A 338 -14.90 -8.75 7.58
CA VAL A 338 -15.82 -9.27 6.56
C VAL A 338 -17.17 -9.65 7.19
N HIS A 339 -17.15 -10.28 8.36
CA HIS A 339 -18.38 -10.69 9.03
C HIS A 339 -19.19 -9.48 9.52
N TYR A 340 -18.59 -8.53 10.24
CA TYR A 340 -19.35 -7.42 10.83
C TYR A 340 -19.69 -6.31 9.84
N PHE A 341 -18.84 -6.05 8.85
CA PHE A 341 -19.01 -4.94 7.92
C PHE A 341 -19.79 -5.33 6.66
N LEU A 342 -19.55 -6.53 6.10
CA LEU A 342 -20.25 -6.98 4.89
C LEU A 342 -21.53 -7.79 5.18
N LEU A 343 -21.77 -8.27 6.41
CA LEU A 343 -23.00 -9.04 6.71
C LEU A 343 -24.09 -8.29 7.45
N ASN A 344 -23.77 -7.28 8.27
CA ASN A 344 -24.83 -6.50 8.90
C ASN A 344 -25.37 -5.47 7.91
N ASP A 345 -26.52 -5.80 7.30
CA ASP A 345 -27.31 -4.93 6.41
C ASP A 345 -27.66 -3.56 7.03
N ASN A 346 -27.48 -3.37 8.33
CA ASN A 346 -27.85 -2.17 9.07
C ASN A 346 -27.02 -0.91 8.76
N TYR A 347 -26.02 -0.95 7.87
CA TYR A 347 -25.18 0.21 7.55
C TYR A 347 -25.38 0.79 6.14
N VAL A 348 -26.03 0.06 5.22
CA VAL A 348 -26.25 0.56 3.84
C VAL A 348 -27.58 1.31 3.72
N HIS A 349 -28.51 1.10 4.65
CA HIS A 349 -29.75 1.87 4.77
C HIS A 349 -29.96 2.30 6.23
N PRO A 350 -29.52 3.51 6.62
CA PRO A 350 -30.17 4.19 7.73
C PRO A 350 -31.56 4.60 7.26
N GLU A 351 -32.61 4.08 7.90
CA GLU A 351 -33.96 4.64 7.78
C GLU A 351 -34.00 6.12 8.21
#